data_AF-A0A946ZEN7-F1
#
_entry.id   AF-A0A946ZEN7-F1
#
_cell.length_a   1.000
_cell.length_b   1.000
_cell.length_c   1.000
_cell.angle_alpha   90.00
_cell.angle_beta   90.00
_cell.angle_gamma   90.00
#
_symmetry.space_group_name_H-M   'P 1'
#
loop_
_entity.id
_entity.type
_entity.pdbx_description
1 polymer ?
#
loop_
_entity_poly.entity_id
_entity_poly.type
_entity_poly.pdbx_seq_one_letter_code
_entity_poly.pdbx_strand_id
1 'polypeptide(L)'
;MIDYLEYNTEREQMIIPEYGRHIQKMINYATSRETKEERNKVARAIIDVMGNLQPHLRDVPDFQHKLWDQLFIMSDFKLDADSPYEKPSKEVLEARPDNLPYPQKRPKYRFYGNNIKTMIDVARTW
;
A
#
# COMPACT_ATOMS: atom_id res chain seq x y z
N MET A 1 -36.89 3.88 -7.40
CA MET A 1 -36.32 2.62 -6.85
C MET A 1 -35.69 3.02 -5.53
N ILE A 2 -36.14 2.44 -4.42
CA ILE A 2 -35.73 2.86 -3.08
C ILE A 2 -34.29 2.39 -2.91
N ASP A 3 -33.36 3.34 -2.84
CA ASP A 3 -31.96 3.10 -2.57
C ASP A 3 -31.89 2.53 -1.15
N TYR A 4 -31.64 1.22 -1.02
CA TYR A 4 -31.55 0.58 0.28
C TYR A 4 -30.40 1.22 1.06
N LEU A 5 -30.60 1.46 2.35
CA LEU A 5 -29.55 1.94 3.25
C LEU A 5 -28.43 0.89 3.30
N GLU A 6 -27.40 1.07 2.46
CA GLU A 6 -26.28 0.15 2.37
C GLU A 6 -25.33 0.36 3.56
N TYR A 7 -25.20 -0.67 4.41
CA TYR A 7 -24.29 -0.65 5.54
C TYR A 7 -22.85 -0.94 5.12
N ASN A 8 -21.90 -0.24 5.72
CA ASN A 8 -20.47 -0.41 5.39
C ASN A 8 -19.90 -1.80 5.76
N THR A 9 -20.55 -2.53 6.67
CA THR A 9 -20.20 -3.89 7.09
C THR A 9 -20.57 -4.96 6.07
N GLU A 10 -21.52 -4.70 5.17
CA GLU A 10 -21.96 -5.64 4.13
C GLU A 10 -21.24 -5.41 2.79
N ARG A 11 -20.55 -4.28 2.64
CA ARG A 11 -19.81 -3.91 1.44
C ARG A 11 -18.42 -4.54 1.42
N GLU A 12 -17.85 -4.68 0.23
CA GLU A 12 -16.45 -5.13 0.06
C GLU A 12 -15.49 -4.32 0.94
N GLN A 13 -14.42 -4.93 1.42
CA GLN A 13 -13.41 -4.20 2.17
C GLN A 13 -12.65 -3.24 1.24
N MET A 14 -12.45 -2.00 1.66
CA MET A 14 -11.57 -1.07 0.91
C MET A 14 -10.12 -1.35 1.28
N ILE A 15 -9.27 -1.52 0.27
CA ILE A 15 -7.83 -1.68 0.47
C ILE A 15 -7.19 -0.33 0.85
N ILE A 16 -7.62 0.75 0.20
CA ILE A 16 -7.14 2.12 0.43
C ILE A 16 -8.35 3.03 0.71
N PRO A 17 -8.75 3.20 1.98
CA PRO A 17 -9.93 3.99 2.36
C PRO A 17 -9.88 5.47 1.96
N GLU A 18 -8.68 6.02 1.75
CA GLU A 18 -8.40 7.44 1.46
C GLU A 18 -9.06 7.92 0.17
N TYR A 19 -9.25 7.04 -0.81
CA TYR A 19 -9.91 7.36 -2.09
C TYR A 19 -11.43 7.20 -2.05
N GLY A 20 -11.95 6.57 -0.99
CA GLY A 20 -13.37 6.35 -0.79
C GLY A 20 -14.02 5.32 -1.73
N ARG A 21 -15.32 5.10 -1.51
CA ARG A 21 -16.10 4.04 -2.17
C ARG A 21 -16.32 4.26 -3.67
N HIS A 22 -16.39 5.52 -4.11
CA HIS A 22 -16.64 5.84 -5.51
C HIS A 22 -15.47 5.41 -6.41
N ILE A 23 -14.23 5.57 -5.93
CA ILE A 23 -13.03 5.11 -6.64
C ILE A 23 -13.02 3.59 -6.74
N GLN A 24 -13.33 2.88 -5.65
CA GLN A 24 -13.46 1.42 -5.70
C GLN A 24 -14.51 0.95 -6.73
N LYS A 25 -15.68 1.61 -6.77
CA LYS A 25 -16.72 1.31 -7.77
C LYS A 25 -16.24 1.57 -9.20
N MET A 26 -15.50 2.66 -9.44
CA MET A 26 -14.93 2.95 -10.77
C MET A 26 -13.88 1.91 -11.18
N ILE A 27 -13.04 1.44 -10.25
CA ILE A 27 -12.04 0.39 -10.51
C ILE A 27 -12.73 -0.95 -10.81
N ASN A 28 -13.74 -1.33 -10.02
CA ASN A 28 -14.54 -2.52 -10.28
C ASN A 28 -15.22 -2.45 -11.66
N TYR A 29 -15.72 -1.26 -12.04
CA TYR A 29 -16.25 -1.01 -13.37
C TYR A 29 -15.19 -1.14 -14.47
N ALA A 30 -13.98 -0.62 -14.27
CA ALA A 30 -12.86 -0.77 -15.21
C ALA A 30 -12.52 -2.26 -15.43
N THR A 31 -12.43 -3.04 -14.35
CA THR A 31 -12.14 -4.49 -14.42
C THR A 31 -13.22 -5.27 -15.15
N SER A 32 -14.48 -4.81 -15.13
CA SER A 32 -15.60 -5.47 -15.83
C SER A 32 -15.61 -5.27 -17.36
N ARG A 33 -14.78 -4.36 -17.90
CA ARG A 33 -14.79 -4.04 -19.35
C ARG A 33 -14.15 -5.17 -20.17
N GLU A 34 -14.79 -5.50 -21.29
CA GLU A 34 -14.37 -6.60 -22.16
C GLU A 34 -13.08 -6.27 -22.93
N THR A 35 -13.02 -5.09 -23.56
CA THR A 35 -11.90 -4.70 -24.42
C THR A 35 -10.77 -4.03 -23.63
N LYS A 36 -9.52 -4.34 -24.02
CA LYS A 36 -8.33 -3.74 -23.41
C LYS A 36 -8.27 -2.22 -23.62
N GLU A 37 -8.76 -1.75 -24.76
CA GLU A 37 -8.83 -0.33 -25.09
C GLU A 37 -9.76 0.44 -24.14
N GLU A 38 -10.94 -0.10 -23.84
CA GLU A 38 -11.85 0.49 -22.86
C GLU A 38 -11.27 0.45 -21.45
N ARG A 39 -10.65 -0.66 -21.05
CA ARG A 39 -9.95 -0.77 -19.76
C ARG A 39 -8.89 0.31 -19.61
N ASN A 40 -8.05 0.50 -20.62
CA ASN A 40 -7.02 1.54 -20.65
C ASN A 40 -7.60 2.95 -20.56
N LYS A 41 -8.68 3.22 -21.30
CA LYS A 41 -9.34 4.52 -21.30
C LYS A 41 -9.92 4.85 -19.92
N VAL A 42 -10.61 3.89 -19.32
CA VAL A 42 -11.21 4.05 -17.98
C VAL A 42 -10.12 4.16 -16.91
N ALA A 43 -9.05 3.35 -16.99
CA ALA A 43 -7.93 3.42 -16.04
C ALA A 43 -7.28 4.81 -16.01
N ARG A 44 -7.02 5.40 -17.19
CA ARG A 44 -6.47 6.77 -17.28
C ARG A 44 -7.41 7.81 -16.66
N ALA A 45 -8.72 7.71 -16.95
CA ALA A 45 -9.71 8.60 -16.34
C ALA A 45 -9.76 8.47 -14.80
N ILE A 46 -9.63 7.25 -14.27
CA ILE A 46 -9.57 7.03 -12.81
C ILE A 46 -8.32 7.68 -12.21
N ILE A 47 -7.17 7.56 -12.86
CA ILE A 47 -5.92 8.18 -12.40
C ILE A 47 -6.03 9.70 -12.37
N ASP A 48 -6.67 10.30 -13.38
CA ASP A 48 -6.94 11.74 -13.39
C ASP A 48 -7.82 12.16 -12.20
N VAL A 49 -8.84 11.36 -11.86
CA VAL A 49 -9.71 11.62 -10.70
C VAL A 49 -8.95 11.45 -9.38
N MET A 50 -8.19 10.35 -9.23
CA MET A 50 -7.33 10.14 -8.05
C MET A 50 -6.32 11.29 -7.88
N GLY A 51 -5.79 11.78 -9.00
CA GLY A 51 -4.85 12.89 -9.04
C GLY A 51 -5.43 14.22 -8.56
N ASN A 52 -6.71 14.45 -8.82
CA ASN A 52 -7.43 15.63 -8.33
C ASN A 52 -7.82 15.51 -6.85
N LEU A 53 -8.10 14.29 -6.37
CA LEU A 53 -8.49 14.05 -4.98
C LEU A 53 -7.32 14.26 -4.00
N GLN A 54 -6.09 13.93 -4.44
CA GLN A 54 -4.90 14.06 -3.62
C GLN A 54 -3.89 15.06 -4.23
N PRO A 55 -4.13 16.38 -4.09
CA PRO A 55 -3.26 17.41 -4.66
C PRO A 55 -1.87 17.45 -4.00
N HIS A 56 -1.75 16.99 -2.75
CA HIS A 56 -0.48 16.99 -2.01
C HIS A 56 0.59 16.09 -2.61
N LEU A 57 0.21 15.11 -3.43
CA LEU A 57 1.18 14.24 -4.09
C LEU A 57 1.76 14.89 -5.36
N ARG A 58 1.26 16.03 -5.84
CA ARG A 58 1.78 16.69 -7.07
C ARG A 58 3.23 17.14 -6.96
N ASP A 59 3.70 17.43 -5.76
CA ASP A 59 5.07 17.88 -5.51
C ASP A 59 6.08 16.73 -5.38
N VAL A 60 5.59 15.47 -5.43
CA VAL A 60 6.42 14.29 -5.29
C VAL A 60 6.88 13.79 -6.67
N PRO A 61 8.20 13.70 -6.92
CA PRO A 61 8.71 12.99 -8.09
C PRO A 61 8.12 11.57 -8.10
N ASP A 62 7.65 11.11 -9.25
CA ASP A 62 6.95 9.82 -9.41
C ASP A 62 5.55 9.70 -8.78
N PHE A 63 4.82 10.81 -8.63
CA PHE A 63 3.40 10.75 -8.24
C PHE A 63 2.56 9.84 -9.14
N GLN A 64 2.72 9.98 -10.46
CA GLN A 64 1.97 9.20 -11.44
C GLN A 64 2.21 7.70 -11.25
N HIS A 65 3.45 7.31 -10.94
CA HIS A 65 3.80 5.92 -10.65
C HIS A 65 3.04 5.39 -9.43
N LYS A 66 3.01 6.17 -8.34
CA LYS A 66 2.26 5.80 -7.12
C LYS A 66 0.76 5.62 -7.37
N LEU A 67 0.15 6.46 -8.22
CA LEU A 67 -1.27 6.33 -8.57
C LEU A 67 -1.54 5.03 -9.34
N TRP A 68 -0.66 4.68 -10.29
CA TRP A 68 -0.74 3.42 -11.01
C TRP A 68 -0.61 2.23 -10.05
N ASP A 69 0.35 2.27 -9.12
CA ASP A 69 0.51 1.22 -8.11
C ASP A 69 -0.75 1.04 -7.26
N GLN A 70 -1.29 2.15 -6.76
CA GLN A 70 -2.50 2.15 -5.94
C GLN A 70 -3.72 1.63 -6.72
N LEU A 71 -3.84 1.97 -8.01
CA LEU A 71 -4.90 1.47 -8.88
C LEU A 71 -4.79 -0.06 -9.08
N PHE A 72 -3.59 -0.59 -9.31
CA PHE A 72 -3.40 -2.05 -9.43
C PHE A 72 -3.69 -2.77 -8.11
N ILE A 73 -3.21 -2.22 -6.98
CA ILE A 73 -3.47 -2.75 -5.64
C ILE A 73 -4.97 -2.79 -5.35
N MET A 74 -5.70 -1.69 -5.60
CA MET A 74 -7.15 -1.62 -5.38
C MET A 74 -7.97 -2.56 -6.28
N SER A 75 -7.39 -3.00 -7.40
CA SER A 75 -8.00 -3.96 -8.34
C SER A 75 -7.67 -5.43 -8.04
N ASP A 76 -6.98 -5.74 -6.94
CA ASP A 76 -6.41 -7.06 -6.66
C ASP A 76 -5.54 -7.60 -7.82
N PHE A 77 -4.86 -6.72 -8.56
CA PHE A 77 -4.07 -7.06 -9.76
C PHE A 77 -4.87 -7.73 -10.90
N LYS A 78 -6.21 -7.69 -10.84
CA LYS A 78 -7.08 -8.28 -11.88
C LYS A 78 -7.21 -7.38 -13.10
N LEU A 79 -6.95 -6.09 -12.95
CA LEU A 79 -7.06 -5.12 -14.04
C LEU A 79 -5.85 -5.24 -14.97
N ASP A 80 -6.11 -5.66 -16.21
CA ASP A 80 -5.12 -5.62 -17.28
C ASP A 80 -5.23 -4.29 -18.05
N ALA A 81 -4.34 -3.36 -17.69
CA ALA A 81 -4.16 -2.06 -18.31
C ALA A 81 -2.68 -1.81 -18.67
N ASP A 82 -2.45 -1.06 -19.75
CA ASP A 82 -1.13 -0.63 -20.21
C ASP A 82 -0.64 0.55 -19.37
N SER A 83 0.13 0.22 -18.33
CA SER A 83 0.89 1.18 -17.52
C SER A 83 2.27 1.41 -18.14
N PRO A 84 2.76 2.66 -18.18
CA PRO A 84 4.15 2.97 -18.58
C PRO A 84 5.19 2.55 -17.53
N TYR A 85 4.74 2.15 -16.33
CA TYR A 85 5.58 1.71 -15.21
C TYR A 85 5.37 0.22 -14.92
N GLU A 86 6.37 -0.43 -14.34
CA GLU A 86 6.32 -1.85 -13.99
C GLU A 86 5.18 -2.14 -13.00
N LYS A 87 4.42 -3.20 -13.26
CA LYS A 87 3.32 -3.60 -12.37
C LYS A 87 3.91 -4.04 -11.03
N PRO A 88 3.44 -3.54 -9.88
CA PRO A 88 3.89 -4.03 -8.60
C PRO A 88 3.61 -5.53 -8.49
N SER A 89 4.60 -6.31 -8.06
CA SER A 89 4.42 -7.75 -7.82
C SER A 89 3.69 -7.97 -6.50
N LYS A 90 2.56 -8.69 -6.54
CA LYS A 90 1.76 -9.06 -5.37
C LYS A 90 2.60 -9.73 -4.27
N GLU A 91 3.59 -10.53 -4.67
CA GLU A 91 4.50 -11.26 -3.78
C GLU A 91 5.34 -10.33 -2.89
N VAL A 92 5.79 -9.19 -3.43
CA VAL A 92 6.59 -8.20 -2.67
C VAL A 92 5.73 -7.43 -1.67
N LEU A 93 4.45 -7.22 -1.99
CA LEU A 93 3.51 -6.52 -1.09
C LEU A 93 3.03 -7.42 0.06
N GLU A 94 2.82 -8.71 -0.21
CA GLU A 94 2.43 -9.69 0.82
C GLU A 94 3.61 -10.20 1.64
N ALA A 95 4.85 -9.89 1.22
CA ALA A 95 6.05 -10.23 1.96
C ALA A 95 5.98 -9.61 3.36
N ARG A 96 5.93 -10.49 4.36
CA ARG A 96 6.00 -10.04 5.75
C ARG A 96 7.36 -9.38 5.99
N PRO A 97 7.41 -8.27 6.73
CA PRO A 97 8.68 -7.69 7.12
C PRO A 97 9.49 -8.73 7.90
N ASP A 98 10.81 -8.66 7.76
CA ASP A 98 11.71 -9.56 8.49
C ASP A 98 11.48 -9.45 9.99
N ASN A 99 11.47 -10.60 10.66
CA ASN A 99 11.34 -10.64 12.11
C ASN A 99 12.58 -9.97 12.73
N LEU A 100 12.37 -8.83 13.36
CA LEU A 100 13.41 -8.21 14.16
C LEU A 100 13.74 -9.14 15.34
N PRO A 101 15.00 -9.57 15.51
CA PRO A 101 15.37 -10.35 16.68
C PRO A 101 15.11 -9.50 17.91
N TYR A 102 14.28 -10.01 18.83
CA TYR A 102 14.07 -9.33 20.10
C TYR A 102 15.44 -9.16 20.78
N PRO A 103 15.80 -7.96 21.27
CA PRO A 103 17.08 -7.75 21.93
C PRO A 103 17.14 -8.57 23.24
N GLN A 104 17.62 -9.81 23.15
CA GLN A 104 17.85 -10.72 24.27
C GLN A 104 19.08 -10.24 25.06
N LYS A 105 18.91 -9.19 25.86
CA LYS A 105 19.91 -8.81 26.86
C LYS A 105 19.64 -9.63 28.12
N ARG A 106 20.35 -10.77 28.27
CA ARG A 106 20.39 -11.54 29.51
C ARG A 106 21.66 -11.20 30.29
N PRO A 107 21.72 -10.07 31.03
CA PRO A 107 22.90 -9.75 31.81
C PRO A 107 23.09 -10.80 32.93
N LYS A 108 24.30 -11.37 33.01
CA LYS A 108 24.70 -12.26 34.11
C LYS A 108 24.55 -11.55 35.47
N TYR A 109 24.85 -10.26 35.50
CA TYR A 109 24.69 -9.40 36.67
C TYR A 109 23.55 -8.41 36.45
N ARG A 110 22.33 -8.81 36.84
CA ARG A 110 21.11 -8.00 36.62
C ARG A 110 21.12 -6.66 37.36
N PHE A 111 21.78 -6.60 38.52
CA PHE A 111 21.83 -5.43 39.40
C PHE A 111 22.58 -4.24 38.80
N TYR A 112 23.58 -4.48 37.95
CA TYR A 112 24.40 -3.43 37.33
C TYR A 112 23.87 -2.95 35.98
N GLY A 113 22.79 -3.57 35.49
CA GLY A 113 22.23 -3.29 34.17
C GLY A 113 23.18 -3.63 33.02
N ASN A 114 22.77 -3.29 31.80
CA ASN A 114 23.53 -3.61 30.59
C ASN A 114 24.63 -2.60 30.29
N ASN A 115 24.47 -1.34 30.70
CA ASN A 115 25.40 -0.25 30.35
C ASN A 115 26.79 -0.47 30.94
N ILE A 116 26.87 -0.91 32.21
CA ILE A 116 28.15 -1.17 32.88
C ILE A 116 28.91 -2.30 32.18
N LYS A 117 28.22 -3.37 31.76
CA LYS A 117 28.83 -4.44 30.99
C LYS A 117 29.37 -3.92 29.64
N THR A 118 28.58 -3.14 28.91
CA THR A 118 29.01 -2.58 27.62
C THR A 118 30.24 -1.69 27.79
N MET A 119 30.29 -0.84 28.83
CA MET A 119 31.44 0.01 29.11
C MET A 119 32.71 -0.81 29.39
N ILE A 120 32.60 -1.89 30.16
CA ILE A 120 33.73 -2.79 30.46
C ILE A 120 34.18 -3.53 29.20
N ASP A 121 33.25 -4.04 28.38
CA ASP A 121 33.59 -4.76 27.16
C ASP A 121 34.32 -3.85 26.15
N VAL A 122 33.88 -2.59 26.00
CA VAL A 122 34.57 -1.57 25.16
C VAL A 122 35.96 -1.25 25.72
N ALA A 123 36.09 -1.05 27.04
CA ALA A 123 37.37 -0.76 27.67
C ALA A 123 38.38 -1.93 27.59
N ARG A 124 37.91 -3.17 27.43
CA ARG A 124 38.75 -4.36 27.22
C ARG A 124 39.21 -4.55 25.78
N THR A 125 38.56 -3.90 24.82
CA THR A 125 38.90 -3.97 23.39
C THR A 125 39.80 -2.82 22.92
N TRP A 126 40.02 -1.83 23.79
CA TRP A 126 41.08 -0.84 23.70
C TRP A 126 42.38 -1.40 24.28
#